data_AF-A0A921HP23-F1
#
_entry.id   AF-A0A921HP23-F1
#
_cell.length_a   1.000
_cell.length_b   1.000
_cell.length_c   1.000
_cell.angle_alpha   90.00
_cell.angle_beta   90.00
_cell.angle_gamma   90.00
#
_symmetry.space_group_name_H-M   'P 1'
#
loop_
_entity.id
_entity.type
_entity.pdbx_description
1 polymer ?
#
loop_
_entity_poly.entity_id
_entity_poly.type
_entity_poly.pdbx_seq_one_letter_code
_entity_poly.pdbx_strand_id
1 'polypeptide(L)'
;MNKKIENLIEELANECEKESLGLSLAVTDDECVAIKIAGPANLYAISILEQGNIIKKSFRSNCNCEECQTFRRGVLKYQKEMVFHLMEESELLEESE
;
A
#
# COMPACT_ATOMS: atom_id res chain seq x y z
N MET A 1 -15.39 -6.32 -7.53
CA MET A 1 -15.66 -4.94 -7.03
C MET A 1 -16.68 -4.25 -7.94
N ASN A 2 -17.48 -3.30 -7.45
CA ASN A 2 -18.44 -2.57 -8.30
C ASN A 2 -17.90 -1.20 -8.73
N LYS A 3 -18.43 -0.68 -9.84
CA LYS A 3 -17.99 0.59 -10.46
C LYS A 3 -18.11 1.81 -9.55
N LYS A 4 -19.01 1.81 -8.57
CA LYS A 4 -19.15 2.92 -7.63
C LYS A 4 -17.93 2.98 -6.70
N ILE A 5 -17.43 1.84 -6.23
CA ILE A 5 -16.24 1.79 -5.37
C ILE A 5 -15.01 2.22 -6.14
N GLU A 6 -14.83 1.73 -7.37
CA GLU A 6 -13.73 2.12 -8.25
C GLU A 6 -13.69 3.64 -8.49
N ASN A 7 -14.84 4.25 -8.80
CA ASN A 7 -14.93 5.70 -8.99
C ASN A 7 -14.56 6.48 -7.71
N LEU A 8 -15.00 6.01 -6.54
CA LEU A 8 -14.65 6.65 -5.26
C LEU A 8 -13.15 6.57 -4.95
N ILE A 9 -12.50 5.46 -5.29
CA ILE A 9 -11.04 5.31 -5.14
C ILE A 9 -10.32 6.34 -6.03
N GLU A 10 -10.79 6.51 -7.27
CA GLU A 10 -10.19 7.46 -8.21
C GLU A 10 -10.41 8.92 -7.78
N GLU A 11 -11.62 9.27 -7.37
CA GLU A 11 -11.95 10.60 -6.85
C GLU A 11 -11.09 10.94 -5.63
N LEU A 12 -10.94 10.02 -4.68
CA LEU A 12 -10.11 10.22 -3.49
C LEU A 12 -8.63 10.44 -3.86
N ALA A 13 -8.09 9.63 -4.77
CA ALA A 13 -6.71 9.77 -5.22
C ALA A 13 -6.44 11.16 -5.83
N ASN A 14 -7.36 11.62 -6.68
CA ASN A 14 -7.26 12.94 -7.31
C ASN A 14 -7.30 14.08 -6.29
N GLU A 15 -8.14 13.99 -5.25
CA GLU A 15 -8.16 14.99 -4.18
C GLU A 15 -6.86 14.94 -3.35
N CYS A 16 -6.31 13.76 -3.08
CA CYS A 16 -5.02 13.63 -2.39
C CYS A 16 -3.86 14.27 -3.17
N GLU A 17 -3.83 14.15 -4.50
CA GLU A 17 -2.83 14.84 -5.33
C GLU A 17 -2.95 16.37 -5.23
N LYS A 18 -4.17 16.91 -5.31
CA LYS A 18 -4.41 18.36 -5.22
C LYS A 18 -3.97 18.95 -3.89
N GLU A 19 -4.25 18.24 -2.80
CA GLU A 19 -3.96 18.69 -1.44
C GLU A 19 -2.55 18.30 -0.96
N SER A 20 -1.71 17.71 -1.84
CA SER A 20 -0.38 17.22 -1.48
C SER A 20 -0.38 16.24 -0.29
N LEU A 21 -1.34 15.31 -0.28
CA LEU A 21 -1.48 14.25 0.71
C LEU A 21 -0.97 12.93 0.16
N GLY A 22 -0.20 12.18 0.94
CA GLY A 22 0.22 10.83 0.59
C GLY A 22 -0.87 9.79 0.83
N LEU A 23 -1.24 9.05 -0.21
CA LEU A 23 -2.20 7.96 -0.14
C LEU A 23 -1.56 6.65 -0.59
N SER A 24 -1.81 5.61 0.18
CA SER A 24 -1.75 4.23 -0.25
C SER A 24 -3.08 3.60 0.12
N LEU A 25 -3.72 2.91 -0.81
CA LEU A 25 -4.99 2.25 -0.57
C LEU A 25 -4.98 0.89 -1.26
N ALA A 26 -5.35 -0.14 -0.51
CA ALA A 26 -5.64 -1.46 -1.03
C ALA A 26 -7.07 -1.85 -0.64
N VAL A 27 -7.87 -2.25 -1.64
CA VAL A 27 -9.22 -2.79 -1.44
C VAL A 27 -9.26 -4.14 -2.14
N THR A 28 -9.69 -5.18 -1.43
CA THR A 28 -9.79 -6.54 -1.98
C THR A 28 -11.17 -7.10 -1.71
N ASP A 29 -11.68 -7.87 -2.66
CA ASP A 29 -12.74 -8.85 -2.44
C ASP A 29 -12.22 -10.25 -2.80
N ASP A 30 -13.10 -11.25 -2.87
CA ASP A 30 -12.72 -12.64 -3.16
C ASP A 30 -12.21 -12.84 -4.60
N GLU A 31 -12.46 -11.88 -5.51
CA GLU A 31 -12.17 -12.00 -6.94
C GLU A 31 -11.08 -11.03 -7.43
N CYS A 32 -10.93 -9.87 -6.78
CA CYS A 32 -10.06 -8.81 -7.26
C CYS A 32 -9.39 -8.00 -6.14
N VAL A 33 -8.25 -7.41 -6.50
CA VAL A 33 -7.50 -6.46 -5.67
C VAL A 33 -7.37 -5.15 -6.46
N ALA A 34 -7.79 -4.04 -5.87
CA ALA A 34 -7.50 -2.70 -6.34
C ALA A 34 -6.43 -2.06 -5.44
N ILE A 35 -5.36 -1.57 -6.05
CA ILE A 35 -4.29 -0.84 -5.37
C ILE A 35 -4.21 0.55 -6.00
N LYS A 36 -4.20 1.59 -5.17
CA LYS A 36 -4.06 2.98 -5.61
C LYS A 36 -3.05 3.70 -4.71
N ILE A 37 -2.16 4.44 -5.35
CA ILE A 37 -1.17 5.31 -4.71
C ILE A 37 -1.38 6.70 -5.28
N ALA A 38 -1.31 7.73 -4.45
CA ALA A 38 -1.49 9.12 -4.88
C ALA A 38 -0.70 10.11 -4.01
N GLY A 39 -0.41 11.29 -4.58
CA GLY A 39 0.32 12.37 -3.92
C GLY A 39 1.85 12.27 -4.04
N PRO A 40 2.58 13.14 -3.32
CA PRO A 40 4.05 13.18 -3.36
C PRO A 40 4.72 11.87 -2.94
N ALA A 41 5.83 11.52 -3.59
CA ALA A 41 6.52 10.24 -3.40
C ALA A 41 6.92 9.95 -1.96
N ASN A 42 7.55 10.93 -1.31
CA ASN A 42 7.91 10.86 0.09
C ASN A 42 6.68 10.60 1.00
N LEU A 43 5.53 11.20 0.71
CA LEU A 43 4.33 11.08 1.54
C LEU A 43 3.61 9.75 1.31
N TYR A 44 3.45 9.30 0.06
CA TYR A 44 2.83 8.00 -0.17
C TYR A 44 3.73 6.86 0.37
N ALA A 45 5.06 6.99 0.30
CA ALA A 45 5.98 6.01 0.87
C ALA A 45 5.77 5.88 2.39
N ILE A 46 5.60 7.00 3.11
CA ILE A 46 5.24 7.00 4.53
C ILE A 46 3.91 6.27 4.77
N SER A 47 2.90 6.52 3.93
CA SER A 47 1.58 5.89 4.07
C SER A 47 1.62 4.37 3.89
N ILE A 48 2.46 3.85 2.98
CA ILE A 48 2.68 2.41 2.78
C ILE A 48 3.35 1.79 4.01
N LEU A 49 4.38 2.46 4.53
CA LEU A 49 5.11 2.01 5.72
C LEU A 49 4.18 1.90 6.94
N GLU A 50 3.34 2.91 7.17
CA GLU A 50 2.37 2.92 8.27
C GLU A 50 1.31 1.82 8.11
N GLN A 51 0.81 1.57 6.90
CA GLN A 51 -0.07 0.43 6.64
C GLN A 51 0.60 -0.90 6.98
N GLY A 52 1.88 -1.06 6.63
CA GLY A 52 2.63 -2.26 7.04
C GLY A 52 2.78 -2.41 8.55
N ASN A 53 2.95 -1.29 9.27
CA ASN A 53 2.99 -1.33 10.73
C ASN A 53 1.63 -1.70 11.34
N ILE A 54 0.52 -1.24 10.76
CA ILE A 54 -0.84 -1.63 11.16
C ILE A 54 -1.05 -3.12 10.92
N ILE A 55 -0.75 -3.61 9.71
CA ILE A 55 -0.91 -5.04 9.35
C ILE A 55 -0.08 -5.94 10.27
N LYS A 56 1.18 -5.58 10.56
CA LYS A 56 2.03 -6.26 11.55
C LYS A 56 1.36 -6.39 12.91
N LYS A 57 0.69 -5.33 13.37
CA LYS A 57 -0.01 -5.32 14.67
C LYS A 57 -1.26 -6.19 14.61
N SER A 58 -2.04 -6.13 13.53
CA SER A 58 -3.25 -6.93 13.34
C SER A 58 -2.97 -8.43 13.34
N PHE A 59 -1.80 -8.85 12.86
CA PHE A 59 -1.40 -10.25 12.89
C PHE A 59 -0.93 -10.76 14.25
N ARG A 60 -0.76 -9.91 15.28
CA ARG A 60 -0.27 -10.36 16.59
C ARG A 60 -1.30 -11.15 17.41
N SER A 61 -2.58 -11.18 17.02
CA SER A 61 -3.65 -11.73 17.88
C SER A 61 -4.31 -13.05 17.46
N ASN A 62 -4.14 -13.58 16.24
CA ASN A 62 -5.04 -14.66 15.77
C ASN A 62 -4.30 -15.87 15.17
N CYS A 63 -4.12 -16.95 15.94
CA CYS A 63 -3.57 -18.25 15.55
C CYS A 63 -2.04 -18.32 15.32
N ASN A 64 -1.39 -19.36 15.87
CA ASN A 64 0.06 -19.60 15.74
C ASN A 64 0.39 -20.86 14.93
N CYS A 65 -0.54 -21.39 14.13
CA CYS A 65 -0.23 -22.53 13.25
C CYS A 65 0.82 -22.16 12.19
N GLU A 66 1.49 -23.17 11.65
CA GLU A 66 2.58 -23.01 10.69
C GLU A 66 2.17 -22.26 9.42
N GLU A 67 0.96 -22.50 8.91
CA GLU A 67 0.39 -21.75 7.78
C GLU A 67 0.24 -20.26 8.09
N CYS A 68 -0.36 -19.91 9.23
CA CYS A 68 -0.51 -18.51 9.64
C CYS A 68 0.85 -17.83 9.84
N GLN A 69 1.83 -18.54 10.40
CA GLN A 69 3.19 -17.99 10.55
C GLN A 69 3.90 -17.79 9.20
N THR A 70 3.70 -18.70 8.26
CA THR A 70 4.30 -18.63 6.91
C THR A 70 3.65 -17.52 6.09
N PHE A 71 2.32 -17.42 6.11
CA PHE A 71 1.59 -16.32 5.48
C PHE A 71 2.03 -14.95 6.02
N ARG A 72 2.14 -14.79 7.34
CA ARG A 72 2.65 -13.56 7.97
C ARG A 72 4.05 -13.22 7.48
N ARG A 73 4.97 -14.19 7.47
CA ARG A 73 6.34 -13.96 6.98
C ARG A 73 6.34 -13.53 5.50
N GLY A 74 5.48 -14.13 4.68
CA GLY A 74 5.29 -13.75 3.28
C GLY A 74 4.83 -12.31 3.09
N VAL A 75 3.73 -11.92 3.77
CA VAL A 75 3.18 -10.55 3.69
C VAL A 75 4.21 -9.51 4.14
N LEU A 76 4.96 -9.79 5.21
CA LEU A 76 5.98 -8.88 5.74
C LEU A 76 7.20 -8.74 4.82
N LYS A 77 7.57 -9.82 4.13
CA LYS A 77 8.65 -9.80 3.15
C LYS A 77 8.24 -8.97 1.93
N TYR A 78 7.05 -9.23 1.39
CA TYR A 78 6.53 -8.54 0.22
C TYR A 78 6.38 -7.03 0.45
N GLN A 79 5.92 -6.61 1.64
CA GLN A 79 5.85 -5.20 1.99
C GLN A 79 7.20 -4.49 1.99
N LYS A 80 8.26 -5.15 2.47
CA LYS A 80 9.60 -4.57 2.45
C LYS A 80 10.11 -4.40 1.03
N GLU A 81 9.94 -5.43 0.21
CA GLU A 81 10.39 -5.42 -1.20
C GLU A 81 9.66 -4.35 -2.01
N MET A 82 8.35 -4.21 -1.81
CA MET A 82 7.54 -3.21 -2.51
C MET A 82 7.93 -1.77 -2.15
N VAL A 83 8.20 -1.48 -0.87
CA VAL A 83 8.69 -0.14 -0.47
C VAL A 83 10.06 0.15 -1.04
N PHE A 84 10.97 -0.84 -1.02
CA PHE A 84 12.31 -0.66 -1.60
C PHE A 84 12.26 -0.37 -3.10
N HIS A 85 11.48 -1.13 -3.88
CA HIS A 85 11.35 -0.88 -5.31
C HIS A 85 10.71 0.47 -5.63
N LEU A 86 9.68 0.88 -4.89
CA LEU A 86 9.05 2.20 -5.09
C LEU A 86 10.01 3.36 -4.76
N MET A 87 10.90 3.18 -3.78
CA MET A 87 11.91 4.19 -3.42
C MET A 87 13.04 4.25 -4.46
N GLU A 88 13.55 3.09 -4.92
CA GLU A 88 14.58 3.03 -5.97
C GLU A 88 14.08 3.61 -7.30
N GLU A 89 12.83 3.35 -7.68
CA GLU A 89 12.23 3.95 -8.90
C GLU A 89 12.02 5.47 -8.77
N SER A 90 11.79 5.99 -7.55
CA SER A 90 11.65 7.43 -7.32
C SER A 90 12.99 8.18 -7.39
N GLU A 91 14.08 7.58 -6.87
CA GLU A 91 15.43 8.15 -6.97
C GLU A 91 15.91 8.22 -8.43
N LEU A 92 15.56 7.23 -9.25
CA LEU A 92 15.86 7.21 -10.69
C LEU A 92 15.09 8.27 -11.50
N LEU A 93 13.92 8.70 -11.03
CA LEU A 93 13.14 9.75 -11.67
C LEU A 93 13.66 11.15 -11.33
N GLU A 94 14.11 11.39 -10.09
CA GLU A 94 14.73 12.65 -9.68
C GLU A 94 16.10 12.90 -10.33
N GLU A 95 16.85 11.87 -10.70
CA GLU A 95 18.11 12.01 -11.45
C GLU A 95 17.92 12.28 -12.95
N SER A 96 16.68 12.22 -13.46
CA SER A 96 16.35 12.37 -14.89
C SER A 96 15.72 13.72 -15.28
N GLU A 97 15.49 14.61 -14.30
CA GLU A 97 15.05 16.01 -14.49
C GLU A 97 16.21 17.02 -14.45
#